data_AF-A0A068T025-F1
#
_entry.id   AF-A0A068T025-F1
#
_cell.length_a   1.000
_cell.length_b   1.000
_cell.length_c   1.000
_cell.angle_alpha   90.00
_cell.angle_beta   90.00
_cell.angle_gamma   90.00
#
_symmetry.space_group_name_H-M   'P 1'
#
loop_
_entity.id
_entity.type
_entity.pdbx_description
1 polymer ?
#
loop_
_entity_poly.entity_id
_entity_poly.type
_entity_poly.pdbx_seq_one_letter_code
_entity_poly.pdbx_strand_id
1 'polypeptide(L)'
;MKRITGNRLGLSLLILLGWALIGWLAGPLLALVGEPSIDLGGISIPKALLFAVIFLISMSALFDSREVGLAAPSSGRSLLLAWLPGLYAVWFLLLAVWSGLPSIALASSLLVSTALGAASQELMFRGILFAGLRSRYSDLKTTWISSILAGIAWLPVWIWYGAWEQGVGDMMLGFLLSILFSAIRVRTGSLYPCILLHAVWSYCLTLLRVSGEGVFWSQLLFIALVIPLPIYGLFLLRKKALVGMPAVAAG
;
A
#
# COMPACT_ATOMS: atom_id res chain seq x y z
N MET A 1 15.21 -24.06 1.14
CA MET A 1 14.41 -23.78 2.35
C MET A 1 13.11 -24.56 2.27
N LYS A 2 12.75 -25.29 3.33
CA LYS A 2 11.52 -26.10 3.38
C LYS A 2 10.33 -25.15 3.53
N ARG A 3 9.44 -25.09 2.54
CA ARG A 3 8.24 -24.24 2.58
C ARG A 3 7.29 -24.77 3.65
N ILE A 4 6.76 -23.88 4.49
CA ILE A 4 5.84 -24.26 5.56
C ILE A 4 4.51 -24.66 4.93
N THR A 5 4.14 -25.93 5.03
CA THR A 5 2.85 -26.49 4.55
C THR A 5 1.71 -26.34 5.58
N GLY A 6 1.93 -25.57 6.65
CA GLY A 6 0.96 -25.37 7.73
C GLY A 6 -0.14 -24.34 7.42
N ASN A 7 -0.86 -23.90 8.46
CA ASN A 7 -1.96 -22.93 8.37
C ASN A 7 -1.49 -21.56 7.84
N ARG A 8 -1.53 -21.39 6.50
CA ARG A 8 -1.02 -20.21 5.78
C ARG A 8 -1.71 -18.92 6.19
N LEU A 9 -3.03 -18.98 6.42
CA LEU A 9 -3.78 -17.84 6.95
C LEU A 9 -3.25 -17.44 8.34
N GLY A 10 -3.10 -18.40 9.25
CA GLY A 10 -2.55 -18.15 10.58
C GLY A 10 -1.16 -17.52 10.55
N LEU A 11 -0.27 -18.03 9.70
CA LEU A 11 1.06 -17.45 9.50
C LEU A 11 0.98 -16.01 8.96
N SER A 12 0.14 -15.73 7.97
CA SER A 12 -0.02 -14.39 7.41
C SER A 12 -0.55 -13.37 8.43
N LEU A 13 -1.44 -13.80 9.33
CA LEU A 13 -1.95 -12.97 10.42
C LEU A 13 -0.90 -12.70 11.49
N LEU A 14 -0.06 -13.70 11.82
CA LEU A 14 1.08 -13.51 12.72
C LEU A 14 2.08 -12.50 12.15
N ILE A 15 2.36 -12.59 10.85
CA ILE A 15 3.23 -11.62 10.16
C ILE A 15 2.59 -10.22 10.15
N LEU A 16 1.28 -10.12 9.93
CA LEU A 16 0.54 -8.85 10.03
C LEU A 16 0.70 -8.22 11.42
N LEU A 17 0.62 -9.01 12.50
CA LEU A 17 0.86 -8.51 13.86
C LEU A 17 2.31 -8.02 14.02
N GLY A 18 3.31 -8.80 13.58
CA GLY A 18 4.72 -8.38 13.64
C GLY A 18 4.98 -7.09 12.86
N TRP A 19 4.43 -6.99 11.64
CA TRP A 19 4.50 -5.78 10.82
C TRP A 19 3.83 -4.58 11.49
N ALA A 20 2.64 -4.78 12.07
CA ALA A 20 1.90 -3.73 12.77
C ALA A 20 2.66 -3.25 14.02
N LEU A 21 3.32 -4.14 14.76
CA LEU A 21 4.18 -3.75 15.89
C LEU A 21 5.38 -2.90 15.43
N ILE A 22 6.03 -3.28 14.32
CA ILE A 22 7.11 -2.48 13.73
C ILE A 22 6.58 -1.11 13.29
N GLY A 23 5.45 -1.06 12.58
CA GLY A 23 4.90 0.19 12.04
C GLY A 23 4.35 1.12 13.12
N TRP A 24 3.54 0.60 14.05
CA TRP A 24 2.81 1.41 15.02
C TRP A 24 3.62 1.74 16.27
N LEU A 25 4.56 0.88 16.69
CA LEU A 25 5.31 1.09 17.93
C LEU A 25 6.73 1.57 17.68
N ALA A 26 7.43 1.06 16.65
CA ALA A 26 8.83 1.42 16.46
C ALA A 26 9.01 2.91 16.14
N GLY A 27 8.08 3.53 15.39
CA GLY A 27 8.13 4.97 15.08
C GLY A 27 8.07 5.85 16.33
N PRO A 28 6.97 5.79 17.12
CA PRO A 28 6.85 6.54 18.37
C PRO A 28 7.95 6.23 19.38
N LEU A 29 8.33 4.95 19.53
CA LEU A 29 9.41 4.57 20.44
C LEU A 29 10.76 5.13 19.99
N LEU A 30 11.10 5.02 18.70
CA LEU A 30 12.33 5.61 18.16
C LEU A 30 12.35 7.12 18.33
N ALA A 31 11.22 7.82 18.11
CA ALA A 31 11.12 9.26 18.35
C ALA A 31 11.35 9.65 19.83
N LEU A 32 11.15 8.74 20.77
CA LEU A 32 11.42 8.96 22.20
C LEU A 32 12.87 8.68 22.60
N VAL A 33 13.58 7.77 21.90
CA VAL A 33 14.89 7.26 22.34
C VAL A 33 16.03 7.45 21.33
N GLY A 34 15.78 8.00 20.14
CA GLY A 34 16.81 8.24 19.14
C GLY A 34 16.32 8.90 17.86
N GLU A 35 17.13 8.80 16.81
CA GLU A 35 16.81 9.40 15.51
C GLU A 35 15.77 8.55 14.76
N PRO A 36 14.59 9.07 14.39
CA PRO A 36 13.53 8.31 13.72
C PRO A 36 13.87 7.98 12.25
N SER A 37 14.86 8.66 11.68
CA SER A 37 15.31 8.49 10.30
C SER A 37 16.83 8.36 10.19
N ILE A 38 17.28 7.93 9.01
CA ILE A 38 18.67 7.98 8.58
C ILE A 38 18.78 9.18 7.63
N ASP A 39 19.72 10.08 7.87
CA ASP A 39 20.04 11.17 6.95
C ASP A 39 21.16 10.75 5.99
N LEU A 40 20.91 10.85 4.69
CA LEU A 40 21.88 10.62 3.62
C LEU A 40 22.02 11.89 2.78
N GLY A 41 22.76 12.86 3.30
CA GLY A 41 23.06 14.11 2.60
C GLY A 41 21.83 15.00 2.40
N GLY A 42 20.97 15.11 3.44
CA GLY A 42 19.73 15.86 3.40
C GLY A 42 18.51 15.05 2.96
N ILE A 43 18.68 13.76 2.67
CA ILE A 43 17.59 12.83 2.35
C ILE A 43 17.27 12.00 3.60
N SER A 44 16.08 12.21 4.16
CA SER A 44 15.59 11.51 5.34
C SER A 44 14.91 10.19 4.98
N ILE A 45 15.42 9.08 5.51
CA ILE A 45 14.88 7.72 5.31
C ILE A 45 14.25 7.23 6.62
N PRO A 46 12.92 7.02 6.70
CA PRO A 46 12.26 6.56 7.92
C PRO A 46 12.68 5.13 8.30
N LYS A 47 13.30 4.96 9.48
CA LYS A 47 13.82 3.65 9.94
C LYS A 47 12.73 2.60 10.09
N ALA A 48 11.59 2.98 10.66
CA ALA A 48 10.46 2.08 10.86
C ALA A 48 9.94 1.50 9.53
N LEU A 49 9.84 2.32 8.48
CA LEU A 49 9.42 1.86 7.14
C LEU A 49 10.47 0.96 6.51
N LEU A 50 11.75 1.33 6.60
CA LEU A 50 12.86 0.52 6.10
C LEU A 50 12.86 -0.89 6.74
N PHE A 51 12.77 -0.95 8.07
CA PHE A 51 12.73 -2.24 8.78
C PHE A 51 11.45 -3.03 8.50
N ALA A 52 10.30 -2.38 8.35
CA ALA A 52 9.07 -3.05 7.94
C ALA A 52 9.20 -3.70 6.56
N VAL A 53 9.81 -3.02 5.59
CA VAL A 53 10.08 -3.59 4.26
C VAL A 53 11.06 -4.76 4.34
N ILE A 54 12.17 -4.62 5.06
CA ILE A 54 13.16 -5.71 5.25
C ILE A 54 12.50 -6.93 5.91
N PHE A 55 11.70 -6.71 6.96
CA PHE A 55 10.93 -7.75 7.63
C PHE A 55 10.01 -8.48 6.65
N LEU A 56 9.21 -7.75 5.86
CA LEU A 56 8.26 -8.34 4.92
C LEU A 56 8.93 -9.06 3.75
N ILE A 57 10.04 -8.54 3.22
CA ILE A 57 10.84 -9.25 2.19
C ILE A 57 11.35 -10.57 2.77
N SER A 58 11.86 -10.55 3.99
CA SER A 58 12.34 -11.75 4.67
C SER A 58 11.21 -12.77 4.90
N MET A 59 10.06 -12.31 5.38
CA MET A 59 8.89 -13.17 5.62
C MET A 59 8.26 -13.69 4.32
N SER A 60 8.40 -12.97 3.20
CA SER A 60 7.91 -13.41 1.89
C SER A 60 8.60 -14.71 1.43
N ALA A 61 9.81 -15.01 1.91
CA ALA A 61 10.52 -16.25 1.61
C ALA A 61 9.81 -17.50 2.18
N LEU A 62 8.86 -17.34 3.11
CA LEU A 62 8.05 -18.43 3.67
C LEU A 62 6.90 -18.86 2.74
N PHE A 63 6.63 -18.10 1.67
CA PHE A 63 5.54 -18.32 0.72
C PHE A 63 6.09 -18.64 -0.67
N ASP A 64 5.22 -19.10 -1.59
CA ASP A 64 5.60 -19.13 -2.99
C ASP A 64 5.65 -17.69 -3.53
N SER A 65 6.76 -17.33 -4.19
CA SER A 65 6.92 -16.06 -4.90
C SER A 65 5.73 -15.68 -5.78
N ARG A 66 5.06 -16.64 -6.45
CA ARG A 66 3.90 -16.41 -7.33
C ARG A 66 2.63 -16.12 -6.53
N GLU A 67 2.49 -16.68 -5.35
CA GLU A 67 1.34 -16.44 -4.47
C GLU A 67 1.44 -15.07 -3.83
N VAL A 68 2.63 -14.69 -3.35
CA VAL A 68 2.91 -13.32 -2.90
C VAL A 68 2.75 -12.36 -4.07
N GLY A 69 3.18 -12.74 -5.28
CA GLY A 69 3.09 -11.90 -6.48
C GLY A 69 4.40 -11.21 -6.83
N LEU A 70 5.54 -11.77 -6.41
CA LEU A 70 6.88 -11.33 -6.77
C LEU A 70 7.30 -11.76 -8.18
N ALA A 71 6.36 -12.27 -8.99
CA ALA A 71 6.57 -12.55 -10.39
C ALA A 71 6.26 -11.31 -11.25
N ALA A 72 6.85 -11.25 -12.44
CA ALA A 72 6.50 -10.25 -13.45
C ALA A 72 4.99 -10.31 -13.80
N PRO A 73 4.38 -9.18 -14.21
CA PRO A 73 2.99 -9.17 -14.66
C PRO A 73 2.80 -10.12 -15.84
N SER A 74 1.61 -10.72 -15.92
CA SER A 74 1.25 -11.68 -16.98
C SER A 74 1.34 -11.10 -18.40
N SER A 75 1.23 -9.77 -18.55
CA SER A 75 1.42 -9.06 -19.81
C SER A 75 1.77 -7.59 -19.56
N GLY A 76 2.65 -7.00 -20.37
CA GLY A 76 2.89 -5.55 -20.32
C GLY A 76 1.61 -4.72 -20.55
N ARG A 77 0.63 -5.25 -21.30
CA ARG A 77 -0.67 -4.60 -21.50
C ARG A 77 -1.49 -4.50 -20.21
N SER A 78 -1.24 -5.35 -19.22
CA SER A 78 -1.93 -5.25 -17.93
C SER A 78 -1.54 -3.99 -17.16
N LEU A 79 -0.43 -3.33 -17.52
CA LEU A 79 -0.05 -2.03 -16.95
C LEU A 79 -1.03 -0.92 -17.36
N LEU A 80 -1.74 -1.08 -18.48
CA LEU A 80 -2.81 -0.15 -18.87
C LEU A 80 -3.92 -0.09 -17.82
N LEU A 81 -4.07 -1.10 -16.95
CA LEU A 81 -5.05 -1.05 -15.86
C LEU A 81 -4.79 0.11 -14.87
N ALA A 82 -3.57 0.64 -14.81
CA ALA A 82 -3.19 1.76 -13.98
C ALA A 82 -3.56 3.13 -14.56
N TRP A 83 -4.18 3.22 -15.74
CA TRP A 83 -4.45 4.49 -16.41
C TRP A 83 -5.24 5.49 -15.54
N LEU A 84 -6.33 5.05 -14.91
CA LEU A 84 -7.22 5.91 -14.14
C LEU A 84 -6.53 6.44 -12.86
N PRO A 85 -5.97 5.59 -11.97
CA PRO A 85 -5.22 6.10 -10.83
C PRO A 85 -3.95 6.87 -11.25
N GLY A 86 -3.35 6.54 -12.40
CA GLY A 86 -2.26 7.31 -12.99
C GLY A 86 -2.68 8.73 -13.37
N LEU A 87 -3.88 8.91 -13.93
CA LEU A 87 -4.42 10.23 -14.28
C LEU A 87 -4.56 11.14 -13.04
N TYR A 88 -5.04 10.58 -11.93
CA TYR A 88 -5.12 11.30 -10.66
C TYR A 88 -3.73 11.67 -10.12
N ALA A 89 -2.75 10.76 -10.19
CA ALA A 89 -1.37 11.06 -9.78
C ALA A 89 -0.76 12.21 -10.61
N VAL A 90 -0.98 12.19 -11.93
CA VAL A 90 -0.58 13.29 -12.82
C VAL A 90 -1.28 14.59 -12.42
N TRP A 91 -2.59 14.55 -12.14
CA TRP A 91 -3.33 15.72 -11.70
C TRP A 91 -2.80 16.30 -10.39
N PHE A 92 -2.53 15.46 -9.38
CA PHE A 92 -1.91 15.92 -8.13
C PHE A 92 -0.53 16.53 -8.34
N LEU A 93 0.28 15.94 -9.22
CA LEU A 93 1.60 16.48 -9.56
C LEU A 93 1.49 17.86 -10.23
N LEU A 94 0.57 18.03 -11.17
CA LEU A 94 0.35 19.31 -11.84
C LEU A 94 -0.08 20.39 -10.84
N LEU A 95 -0.97 20.06 -9.90
CA LEU A 95 -1.35 20.96 -8.81
C LEU A 95 -0.16 21.29 -7.89
N ALA A 96 0.68 20.31 -7.57
CA ALA A 96 1.84 20.54 -6.72
C ALA A 96 2.86 21.48 -7.38
N VAL A 97 3.08 21.31 -8.70
CA VAL A 97 3.91 22.22 -9.50
C VAL A 97 3.32 23.62 -9.51
N TRP A 98 2.00 23.73 -9.70
CA TRP A 98 1.28 25.00 -9.68
C TRP A 98 1.38 25.72 -8.33
N SER A 99 1.28 24.98 -7.22
CA SER A 99 1.36 25.50 -5.85
C SER A 99 2.79 25.79 -5.36
N GLY A 100 3.81 25.51 -6.18
CA GLY A 100 5.21 25.68 -5.81
C GLY A 100 5.78 24.46 -5.09
N LEU A 101 6.76 23.81 -5.73
CA LEU A 101 7.38 22.61 -5.21
C LEU A 101 8.26 22.89 -3.98
N PRO A 102 8.35 21.93 -3.04
CA PRO A 102 9.32 22.00 -1.94
C PRO A 102 10.76 21.88 -2.45
N SER A 103 11.73 22.02 -1.53
CA SER A 103 13.14 21.79 -1.84
C SER A 103 13.38 20.38 -2.38
N ILE A 104 14.41 20.22 -3.23
CA ILE A 104 14.77 18.92 -3.83
C ILE A 104 15.07 17.86 -2.75
N ALA A 105 15.68 18.28 -1.63
CA ALA A 105 15.96 17.42 -0.49
C ALA A 105 14.67 16.87 0.15
N LEU A 106 13.67 17.74 0.38
CA LEU A 106 12.37 17.31 0.91
C LEU A 106 11.63 16.44 -0.10
N ALA A 107 11.56 16.84 -1.38
CA ALA A 107 10.95 16.04 -2.44
C ALA A 107 11.58 14.64 -2.53
N SER A 108 12.91 14.55 -2.46
CA SER A 108 13.63 13.27 -2.47
C SER A 108 13.33 12.41 -1.24
N SER A 109 13.29 13.04 -0.06
CA SER A 109 12.91 12.36 1.20
C SER A 109 11.48 11.81 1.14
N LEU A 110 10.55 12.58 0.57
CA LEU A 110 9.18 12.16 0.35
C LEU A 110 9.11 10.97 -0.61
N LEU A 111 9.83 11.02 -1.74
CA LEU A 111 9.86 9.92 -2.70
C LEU A 111 10.29 8.60 -2.05
N VAL A 112 11.39 8.62 -1.28
CA VAL A 112 11.88 7.43 -0.57
C VAL A 112 10.85 6.97 0.47
N SER A 113 10.31 7.88 1.26
CA SER A 113 9.34 7.56 2.31
C SER A 113 8.05 6.96 1.75
N THR A 114 7.50 7.53 0.67
CA THR A 114 6.28 7.03 0.04
C THR A 114 6.53 5.73 -0.72
N ALA A 115 7.72 5.55 -1.31
CA ALA A 115 8.08 4.28 -1.94
C ALA A 115 8.22 3.14 -0.92
N LEU A 116 8.89 3.38 0.21
CA LEU A 116 9.00 2.41 1.31
C LEU A 116 7.63 2.12 1.94
N GLY A 117 6.81 3.15 2.16
CA GLY A 117 5.44 3.02 2.67
C GLY A 117 4.57 2.18 1.74
N ALA A 118 4.58 2.48 0.44
CA ALA A 118 3.85 1.72 -0.57
C ALA A 118 4.34 0.26 -0.63
N ALA A 119 5.66 0.03 -0.72
CA ALA A 119 6.22 -1.31 -0.73
C ALA A 119 5.81 -2.12 0.51
N SER A 120 5.91 -1.51 1.69
CA SER A 120 5.52 -2.10 2.97
C SER A 120 4.04 -2.52 2.98
N GLN A 121 3.14 -1.62 2.60
CA GLN A 121 1.71 -1.92 2.59
C GLN A 121 1.32 -2.97 1.53
N GLU A 122 1.85 -2.86 0.31
CA GLU A 122 1.53 -3.82 -0.75
C GLU A 122 2.08 -5.22 -0.45
N LEU A 123 3.32 -5.33 0.05
CA LEU A 123 3.90 -6.60 0.47
C LEU A 123 3.07 -7.26 1.58
N MET A 124 2.60 -6.49 2.55
CA MET A 124 1.78 -7.02 3.64
C MET A 124 0.38 -7.42 3.15
N PHE A 125 -0.39 -6.47 2.60
CA PHE A 125 -1.81 -6.68 2.32
C PHE A 125 -2.07 -7.42 1.01
N ARG A 126 -1.40 -7.05 -0.08
CA ARG A 126 -1.61 -7.65 -1.41
C ARG A 126 -0.66 -8.82 -1.69
N GLY A 127 0.39 -8.96 -0.87
CA GLY A 127 1.35 -10.06 -0.92
C GLY A 127 1.02 -11.16 0.08
N ILE A 128 1.52 -11.03 1.30
CA ILE A 128 1.52 -12.08 2.34
C ILE A 128 0.10 -12.38 2.83
N LEU A 129 -0.66 -11.37 3.25
CA LEU A 129 -2.03 -11.54 3.73
C LEU A 129 -2.94 -12.05 2.62
N PHE A 130 -2.81 -11.50 1.40
CA PHE A 130 -3.56 -11.94 0.24
C PHE A 130 -3.30 -13.43 -0.07
N ALA A 131 -2.04 -13.86 -0.04
CA ALA A 131 -1.67 -15.27 -0.23
C ALA A 131 -2.30 -16.17 0.85
N GLY A 132 -2.25 -15.75 2.13
CA GLY A 132 -2.88 -16.47 3.23
C GLY A 132 -4.40 -16.56 3.13
N LEU A 133 -5.07 -15.47 2.74
CA LEU A 133 -6.53 -15.42 2.54
C LEU A 133 -6.98 -16.27 1.36
N ARG A 134 -6.24 -16.24 0.23
CA ARG A 134 -6.55 -17.05 -0.97
C ARG A 134 -6.43 -18.55 -0.74
N SER A 135 -5.74 -18.99 0.31
CA SER A 135 -5.72 -20.41 0.67
C SER A 135 -7.07 -20.91 1.20
N ARG A 136 -8.03 -20.02 1.50
CA ARG A 136 -9.36 -20.35 2.05
C ARG A 136 -10.52 -19.64 1.37
N TYR A 137 -10.28 -18.52 0.69
CA TYR A 137 -11.31 -17.65 0.15
C TYR A 137 -11.10 -17.34 -1.34
N SER A 138 -12.18 -17.01 -2.03
CA SER A 138 -12.12 -16.56 -3.43
C SER A 138 -11.50 -15.17 -3.55
N ASP A 139 -10.98 -14.82 -4.73
CA ASP A 139 -10.31 -13.52 -4.99
C ASP A 139 -11.17 -12.31 -4.58
N LEU A 140 -12.48 -12.37 -4.79
CA LEU A 140 -13.40 -11.31 -4.37
C LEU A 140 -13.50 -11.18 -2.85
N LYS A 141 -13.65 -12.31 -2.13
CA LYS A 141 -13.70 -12.31 -0.66
C LYS A 141 -12.37 -11.85 -0.06
N THR A 142 -11.26 -12.34 -0.62
CA THR A 142 -9.90 -11.94 -0.24
C THR A 142 -9.68 -10.44 -0.44
N THR A 143 -10.16 -9.88 -1.55
CA THR A 143 -10.11 -8.43 -1.82
C THR A 143 -10.82 -7.62 -0.73
N TRP A 144 -12.05 -8.00 -0.36
CA TRP A 144 -12.79 -7.30 0.69
C TRP A 144 -12.10 -7.39 2.05
N ILE A 145 -11.75 -8.60 2.49
CA ILE A 145 -11.13 -8.82 3.80
C ILE A 145 -9.79 -8.08 3.89
N SER A 146 -8.93 -8.22 2.87
CA SER A 146 -7.64 -7.52 2.85
C SER A 146 -7.80 -6.00 2.85
N SER A 147 -8.84 -5.46 2.19
CA SER A 147 -9.06 -4.02 2.13
C SER A 147 -9.58 -3.44 3.43
N ILE A 148 -10.46 -4.17 4.12
CA ILE A 148 -10.92 -3.77 5.46
C ILE A 148 -9.72 -3.72 6.41
N LEU A 149 -8.89 -4.77 6.42
CA LEU A 149 -7.71 -4.82 7.28
C LEU A 149 -6.67 -3.73 6.93
N ALA A 150 -6.49 -3.43 5.64
CA ALA A 150 -5.62 -2.35 5.19
C ALA A 150 -6.11 -0.97 5.66
N GLY A 151 -7.43 -0.73 5.60
CA GLY A 151 -8.03 0.50 6.14
C GLY A 151 -7.82 0.60 7.65
N ILE A 152 -8.20 -0.44 8.40
CA ILE A 152 -8.07 -0.47 9.87
C ILE A 152 -6.63 -0.19 10.32
N ALA A 153 -5.64 -0.64 9.54
CA ALA A 153 -4.24 -0.45 9.90
C ALA A 153 -3.76 1.01 9.95
N TRP A 154 -4.55 1.95 9.42
CA TRP A 154 -4.28 3.39 9.53
C TRP A 154 -4.73 4.01 10.86
N LEU A 155 -5.73 3.43 11.55
CA LEU A 155 -6.26 4.03 12.78
C LEU A 155 -5.19 4.20 13.87
N PRO A 156 -4.35 3.20 14.19
CA PRO A 156 -3.41 3.32 15.31
C PRO A 156 -2.35 4.39 15.12
N VAL A 157 -2.03 4.74 13.87
CA VAL A 157 -1.08 5.82 13.56
C VAL A 157 -1.55 7.13 14.18
N TRP A 158 -2.84 7.44 14.06
CA TRP A 158 -3.40 8.73 14.46
C TRP A 158 -3.85 8.79 15.92
N ILE A 159 -4.07 7.64 16.56
CA ILE A 159 -4.35 7.55 17.99
C ILE A 159 -3.20 8.14 18.81
N TRP A 160 -1.94 7.86 18.43
CA TRP A 160 -0.76 8.40 19.11
C TRP A 160 -0.67 9.93 19.08
N TYR A 161 -1.22 10.56 18.03
CA TYR A 161 -1.19 12.01 17.84
C TYR A 161 -2.47 12.71 18.28
N GLY A 162 -3.44 11.99 18.87
CA GLY A 162 -4.73 12.56 19.29
C GLY A 162 -5.62 13.03 18.13
N ALA A 163 -5.33 12.61 16.90
CA ALA A 163 -5.92 13.13 15.66
C ALA A 163 -6.94 12.13 15.06
N TRP A 164 -7.98 11.80 15.84
CA TRP A 164 -8.93 10.73 15.51
C TRP A 164 -9.66 10.96 14.17
N GLU A 165 -10.06 12.20 13.88
CA GLU A 165 -10.80 12.53 12.66
C GLU A 165 -9.98 12.24 11.39
N GLN A 166 -8.69 12.59 11.41
CA GLN A 166 -7.74 12.27 10.35
C GLN A 166 -7.57 10.75 10.22
N GLY A 167 -7.53 10.04 11.36
CA GLY A 167 -7.47 8.58 11.39
C GLY A 167 -8.65 7.89 10.71
N VAL A 168 -9.87 8.37 10.95
CA VAL A 168 -11.06 7.84 10.27
C VAL A 168 -10.99 8.11 8.76
N GLY A 169 -10.51 9.28 8.35
CA GLY A 169 -10.30 9.61 6.93
C GLY A 169 -9.33 8.69 6.23
N ASP A 170 -8.15 8.51 6.82
CA ASP A 170 -7.11 7.66 6.26
C ASP A 170 -7.51 6.18 6.30
N MET A 171 -8.27 5.75 7.31
CA MET A 171 -8.89 4.41 7.33
C MET A 171 -9.81 4.21 6.11
N MET A 172 -10.70 5.17 5.84
CA MET A 172 -11.61 5.10 4.70
C MET A 172 -10.84 5.12 3.38
N LEU A 173 -9.86 6.02 3.22
CA LEU A 173 -9.03 6.10 2.03
C LEU A 173 -8.21 4.82 1.81
N GLY A 174 -7.60 4.28 2.86
CA GLY A 174 -6.83 3.04 2.84
C GLY A 174 -7.69 1.86 2.41
N PHE A 175 -8.93 1.78 2.91
CA PHE A 175 -9.92 0.78 2.48
C PHE A 175 -10.27 0.93 0.98
N LEU A 176 -10.66 2.13 0.54
CA LEU A 176 -11.09 2.39 -0.83
C LEU A 176 -9.96 2.13 -1.84
N LEU A 177 -8.75 2.63 -1.59
CA LEU A 177 -7.60 2.40 -2.46
C LEU A 177 -7.17 0.92 -2.44
N SER A 178 -7.29 0.23 -1.31
CA SER A 178 -6.97 -1.21 -1.24
C SER A 178 -7.86 -2.05 -2.15
N ILE A 179 -9.12 -1.67 -2.37
CA ILE A 179 -10.00 -2.37 -3.33
C ILE A 179 -9.42 -2.29 -4.74
N LEU A 180 -8.99 -1.08 -5.16
CA LEU A 180 -8.35 -0.87 -6.47
C LEU A 180 -7.06 -1.68 -6.60
N PHE A 181 -6.14 -1.60 -5.63
CA PHE A 181 -4.86 -2.29 -5.69
C PHE A 181 -5.01 -3.82 -5.63
N SER A 182 -5.99 -4.33 -4.87
CA SER A 182 -6.35 -5.75 -4.88
C SER A 182 -6.85 -6.19 -6.26
N ALA A 183 -7.67 -5.37 -6.92
CA ALA A 183 -8.11 -5.66 -8.28
C ALA A 183 -6.95 -5.70 -9.28
N ILE A 184 -6.02 -4.74 -9.21
CA ILE A 184 -4.81 -4.74 -10.04
C ILE A 184 -3.96 -5.98 -9.75
N ARG A 185 -3.75 -6.33 -8.47
CA ARG A 185 -3.00 -7.53 -8.06
C ARG A 185 -3.62 -8.81 -8.62
N VAL A 186 -4.95 -8.92 -8.58
CA VAL A 186 -5.70 -10.07 -9.12
C VAL A 186 -5.53 -10.17 -10.63
N ARG A 187 -5.61 -9.05 -11.34
CA ARG A 187 -5.60 -9.00 -12.80
C ARG A 187 -4.21 -9.15 -13.42
N THR A 188 -3.19 -8.69 -12.72
CA THR A 188 -1.79 -8.75 -13.20
C THR A 188 -1.05 -9.99 -12.70
N GLY A 189 -1.50 -10.59 -11.60
CA GLY A 189 -0.76 -11.65 -10.92
C GLY A 189 0.51 -11.15 -10.21
N SER A 190 0.74 -9.84 -10.17
CA SER A 190 2.01 -9.24 -9.75
C SER A 190 1.80 -8.12 -8.74
N LEU A 191 2.74 -7.98 -7.82
CA LEU A 191 2.80 -6.89 -6.85
C LEU A 191 3.46 -5.63 -7.42
N TYR A 192 4.35 -5.76 -8.41
CA TYR A 192 5.12 -4.61 -8.91
C TYR A 192 4.22 -3.48 -9.44
N PRO A 193 3.14 -3.75 -10.21
CA PRO A 193 2.23 -2.69 -10.63
C PRO A 193 1.55 -1.98 -9.45
N CYS A 194 1.20 -2.73 -8.39
CA CYS A 194 0.59 -2.16 -7.19
C CYS A 194 1.58 -1.28 -6.43
N ILE A 195 2.81 -1.76 -6.21
CA ILE A 195 3.87 -1.02 -5.49
C ILE A 195 4.18 0.28 -6.22
N LEU A 196 4.43 0.21 -7.53
CA LEU A 196 4.80 1.39 -8.32
C LEU A 196 3.67 2.41 -8.36
N LEU A 197 2.43 1.96 -8.65
CA LEU A 197 1.29 2.86 -8.72
C LEU A 197 1.00 3.51 -7.36
N HIS A 198 1.05 2.74 -6.28
CA HIS A 198 0.85 3.26 -4.93
C HIS A 198 1.97 4.24 -4.54
N ALA A 199 3.23 3.92 -4.82
CA ALA A 199 4.35 4.83 -4.56
C ALA A 199 4.19 6.16 -5.31
N VAL A 200 3.87 6.11 -6.61
CA VAL A 200 3.66 7.30 -7.45
C VAL A 200 2.47 8.12 -6.95
N TRP A 201 1.34 7.46 -6.69
CA TRP A 201 0.15 8.12 -6.14
C TRP A 201 0.46 8.83 -4.83
N SER A 202 1.05 8.12 -3.87
CA SER A 202 1.36 8.66 -2.54
C SER A 202 2.41 9.76 -2.63
N TYR A 203 3.40 9.63 -3.51
CA TYR A 203 4.38 10.68 -3.75
C TYR A 203 3.73 11.95 -4.27
N CYS A 204 2.94 11.88 -5.35
CA CYS A 204 2.30 13.04 -5.95
C CYS A 204 1.31 13.71 -4.99
N LEU A 205 0.53 12.93 -4.24
CA LEU A 205 -0.41 13.44 -3.25
C LEU A 205 0.32 14.11 -2.08
N THR A 206 1.37 13.50 -1.53
CA THR A 206 2.13 14.08 -0.43
C THR A 206 2.90 15.32 -0.88
N LEU A 207 3.44 15.32 -2.11
CA LEU A 207 4.08 16.48 -2.70
C LEU A 207 3.10 17.66 -2.80
N LEU A 208 1.87 17.41 -3.24
CA LEU A 208 0.80 18.41 -3.25
C LEU A 208 0.46 18.92 -1.84
N ARG A 209 0.40 18.04 -0.84
CA ARG A 209 0.10 18.43 0.55
C ARG A 209 1.17 19.33 1.17
N VAL A 210 2.42 19.23 0.72
CA VAL A 210 3.53 20.05 1.23
C VAL A 210 3.92 21.22 0.32
N SER A 211 3.43 21.27 -0.93
CA SER A 211 3.48 22.48 -1.78
C SER A 211 2.54 23.57 -1.22
N GLY A 212 2.83 24.84 -1.48
CA GLY A 212 2.25 26.03 -0.80
C GLY A 212 0.73 26.06 -0.57
N GLU A 213 0.30 26.85 0.44
CA GLU A 213 -1.10 27.04 0.95
C GLU A 213 -1.99 25.78 0.94
N GLY A 214 -1.40 24.61 1.18
CA GLY A 214 -2.07 23.32 1.06
C GLY A 214 -3.12 23.08 2.15
N VAL A 215 -4.40 23.31 1.84
CA VAL A 215 -5.49 22.31 1.84
C VAL A 215 -6.61 22.84 0.93
N PHE A 216 -6.62 22.47 -0.36
CA PHE A 216 -7.72 22.88 -1.26
C PHE A 216 -9.06 22.18 -0.95
N TRP A 217 -9.04 21.07 -0.20
CA TRP A 217 -10.17 20.16 -0.11
C TRP A 217 -10.40 19.69 1.32
N SER A 218 -11.64 19.76 1.80
CA SER A 218 -12.02 19.05 3.02
C SER A 218 -11.79 17.54 2.85
N GLN A 219 -11.55 16.84 3.95
CA GLN A 219 -11.35 15.39 3.96
C GLN A 219 -12.49 14.63 3.27
N LEU A 220 -13.74 15.08 3.47
CA LEU A 220 -14.92 14.51 2.84
C LEU A 220 -14.90 14.69 1.31
N LEU A 221 -14.54 15.88 0.84
CA LEU A 221 -14.46 16.17 -0.59
C LEU A 221 -13.34 15.36 -1.26
N PHE A 222 -12.20 15.19 -0.57
CA PHE A 222 -11.14 14.32 -1.04
C PHE A 222 -11.56 12.84 -1.12
N ILE A 223 -12.26 12.33 -0.11
CA ILE A 223 -12.84 10.98 -0.16
C ILE A 223 -13.80 10.84 -1.34
N ALA A 224 -14.71 11.80 -1.53
CA ALA A 224 -15.65 11.80 -2.64
C ALA A 224 -14.95 11.76 -4.00
N LEU A 225 -13.87 12.52 -4.15
CA LEU A 225 -13.05 12.53 -5.36
C LEU A 225 -12.40 11.16 -5.65
N VAL A 226 -12.07 10.38 -4.62
CA VAL A 226 -11.41 9.07 -4.73
C VAL A 226 -12.39 7.93 -5.01
N ILE A 227 -13.69 8.08 -4.73
CA ILE A 227 -14.73 7.04 -4.94
C ILE A 227 -14.73 6.37 -6.34
N PRO A 228 -14.46 7.06 -7.46
CA PRO A 228 -14.38 6.42 -8.77
C PRO A 228 -13.33 5.30 -8.86
N LEU A 229 -12.26 5.36 -8.05
CA LEU A 229 -11.17 4.38 -8.06
C LEU A 229 -11.56 2.99 -7.54
N PRO A 230 -12.16 2.81 -6.36
CA PRO A 230 -12.68 1.51 -5.93
C PRO A 230 -13.80 1.01 -6.86
N ILE A 231 -14.65 1.89 -7.41
CA ILE A 231 -15.68 1.48 -8.39
C ILE A 231 -15.01 0.87 -9.62
N TYR A 232 -13.97 1.52 -10.15
CA TYR A 232 -13.16 0.98 -11.23
C TYR A 232 -12.49 -0.35 -10.83
N GLY A 233 -11.95 -0.46 -9.61
CA GLY A 233 -11.41 -1.71 -9.07
C GLY A 233 -12.44 -2.85 -9.06
N LEU A 234 -13.65 -2.59 -8.56
CA LEU A 234 -14.76 -3.57 -8.57
C LEU A 234 -15.16 -3.95 -10.01
N PHE A 235 -15.21 -2.98 -10.93
CA PHE A 235 -15.44 -3.24 -12.35
C PHE A 235 -14.37 -4.17 -12.93
N LEU A 236 -13.09 -4.02 -12.55
CA LEU A 236 -12.01 -4.90 -12.96
C LEU A 236 -12.13 -6.32 -12.42
N LEU A 237 -12.82 -6.54 -11.29
CA LEU A 237 -13.01 -7.87 -10.68
C LEU A 237 -14.15 -8.69 -11.31
N ARG A 238 -14.89 -8.15 -12.29
CA ARG A 238 -15.99 -8.88 -12.95
C ARG A 238 -15.49 -10.14 -13.67
N LYS A 239 -16.28 -11.23 -13.63
CA LYS A 239 -15.92 -12.57 -14.15
C LYS A 239 -15.37 -12.58 -15.59
N LYS A 240 -15.94 -11.79 -16.51
CA LYS A 240 -15.47 -11.70 -17.92
C LYS A 240 -14.03 -11.18 -18.06
N ALA A 241 -13.49 -10.51 -17.04
CA ALA A 241 -12.20 -9.85 -17.11
C ALA A 241 -11.08 -10.65 -16.42
N LEU A 242 -11.40 -11.70 -15.66
CA LEU A 242 -10.43 -12.49 -14.89
C LEU A 242 -9.75 -13.53 -15.80
N VAL A 243 -8.53 -13.24 -16.26
CA VAL A 243 -7.55 -14.32 -16.49
C VAL A 243 -7.12 -14.73 -15.09
N GLY A 244 -7.63 -15.87 -14.60
CA GLY A 244 -7.46 -16.29 -13.22
C GLY A 244 -5.99 -16.39 -12.84
N MET A 245 -5.63 -15.90 -11.67
CA MET A 245 -4.34 -16.25 -11.05
C MET A 245 -4.24 -17.78 -10.94
N PRO A 246 -3.04 -18.37 -11.08
CA PRO A 246 -2.88 -19.80 -10.90
C PRO A 246 -3.48 -20.23 -9.56
N ALA A 247 -4.17 -21.38 -9.58
CA ALA A 247 -4.76 -21.96 -8.39
C ALA A 247 -3.66 -22.17 -7.34
N VAL A 248 -3.94 -21.75 -6.11
CA VAL A 248 -3.09 -22.12 -4.97
C VAL A 248 -3.22 -23.64 -4.83
N ALA A 249 -2.10 -24.36 -4.91
CA ALA A 249 -2.12 -25.80 -4.66
C ALA A 249 -2.72 -26.03 -3.28
N ALA A 250 -3.81 -26.78 -3.21
CA ALA A 250 -4.40 -27.18 -1.94
C ALA A 250 -3.34 -28.00 -1.19
N GLY A 251 -2.87 -27.45 -0.07
CA GLY A 251 -1.97 -28.09 0.88
C GLY A 251 -2.70 -28.27 2.20
#